data_AF-A0A9X1RG39-F1
#
_entry.id   AF-A0A9X1RG39-F1
#
_cell.length_a   1.000
_cell.length_b   1.000
_cell.length_c   1.000
_cell.angle_alpha   90.00
_cell.angle_beta   90.00
_cell.angle_gamma   90.00
#
_symmetry.space_group_name_H-M   'P 1'
#
loop_
_entity.id
_entity.type
_entity.pdbx_description
1 polymer ?
#
loop_
_entity_poly.entity_id
_entity_poly.type
_entity_poly.pdbx_seq_one_letter_code
_entity_poly.pdbx_strand_id
1 'polypeptide(L)'
;MSVDNSSATQTAATDGLKRVAGAIKQGSNQTGVSFEYLLTTAKMESDFDPSAGATTSSAHGLYQFIDQTWLGTVKEAGPQLGYGNYADAITKTSSGSYTVDDPFMKRSIMKLRDDPQAASSMAAALTQSNSFKLTGLLGRRPSDSELYMAHFMGVGGAAKLIANAEDNPQAVGARLFPNAASANRSIFYAKDGRARSVSEVYSVLNARYASASNAKSTRTAMAMYGDTPSTTQVAAANGVQPTVNSAAYLQTFPETRGVTPVSATSSATVADNTPVAPAFRSIYQPGDATQPVSTTVQKLWGNNASLTSVASATPDVRPPQPLDLFSDRSGTYSS
;
A
#
# COMPACT_ATOMS: atom_id res chain seq x y z
N MET A 1 19.61 23.28 37.88
CA MET A 1 20.01 23.08 36.48
C MET A 1 18.95 22.20 35.84
N SER A 2 18.12 22.74 34.95
CA SER A 2 17.00 22.01 34.31
C SER A 2 16.97 22.28 32.80
N VAL A 3 18.15 22.33 32.20
CA VAL A 3 18.36 22.31 30.75
C VAL A 3 19.04 20.98 30.48
N ASP A 4 18.41 20.07 29.72
CA ASP A 4 19.08 19.05 28.88
C ASP A 4 18.15 17.90 28.40
N ASN A 5 17.01 17.65 29.04
CA ASN A 5 16.19 16.49 28.64
C ASN A 5 15.47 16.69 27.30
N SER A 6 15.03 17.92 26.99
CA SER A 6 14.37 18.25 25.72
C SER A 6 15.33 18.24 24.53
N SER A 7 16.56 18.71 24.72
CA SER A 7 17.61 18.73 23.69
C SER A 7 18.07 17.31 23.37
N ALA A 8 18.29 16.46 24.39
CA ALA A 8 18.67 15.06 24.18
C ALA A 8 17.60 14.26 23.43
N THR A 9 16.31 14.48 23.75
CA THR A 9 15.19 13.82 23.07
C THR A 9 15.06 14.25 21.61
N GLN A 10 15.30 15.54 21.32
CA GLN A 10 15.26 16.07 19.95
C GLN A 10 16.43 15.58 19.09
N THR A 11 17.64 15.46 19.67
CA THR A 11 18.79 14.86 18.99
C THR A 11 18.55 13.39 18.67
N ALA A 12 18.07 12.60 19.65
CA ALA A 12 17.76 11.18 19.44
C ALA A 12 16.68 10.94 18.38
N ALA A 13 15.64 11.77 18.34
CA ALA A 13 14.60 11.72 17.30
C ALA A 13 15.16 12.05 15.91
N THR A 14 16.07 13.03 15.84
CA THR A 14 16.73 13.42 14.58
C THR A 14 17.65 12.32 14.06
N ASP A 15 18.43 11.68 14.96
CA ASP A 15 19.29 10.55 14.62
C ASP A 15 18.49 9.31 14.22
N GLY A 16 17.34 9.08 14.87
CA GLY A 16 16.37 8.06 14.49
C GLY A 16 15.85 8.26 13.07
N LEU A 17 15.33 9.45 12.77
CA LEU A 17 14.82 9.81 11.45
C LEU A 17 15.91 9.69 10.38
N LYS A 18 17.14 10.15 10.67
CA LYS A 18 18.27 10.05 9.74
C LYS A 18 18.57 8.60 9.37
N ARG A 19 18.66 7.69 10.37
CA ARG A 19 18.89 6.26 10.11
C ARG A 19 17.77 5.64 9.27
N VAL A 20 16.52 5.92 9.62
CA VAL A 20 15.35 5.43 8.85
C VAL A 20 15.38 5.96 7.42
N ALA A 21 15.57 7.26 7.23
CA ALA A 21 15.65 7.87 5.90
C ALA A 21 16.81 7.31 5.05
N GLY A 22 17.96 7.02 5.66
CA GLY A 22 19.07 6.38 4.96
C GLY A 22 18.74 4.96 4.48
N ALA A 23 18.08 4.16 5.32
CA ALA A 23 17.62 2.82 4.95
C ALA A 23 16.55 2.87 3.82
N ILE A 24 15.65 3.85 3.89
CA ILE A 24 14.66 4.10 2.85
C ILE A 24 15.34 4.48 1.53
N LYS A 25 16.37 5.34 1.58
CA LYS A 25 17.14 5.73 0.37
C LYS A 25 17.85 4.53 -0.24
N GLN A 26 18.39 3.63 0.58
CA GLN A 26 19.00 2.40 0.11
C GLN A 26 17.98 1.49 -0.60
N GLY A 27 16.79 1.28 -0.01
CA GLY A 27 15.72 0.50 -0.63
C GLY A 27 15.26 1.10 -1.97
N SER A 28 15.15 2.42 -2.04
CA SER A 28 14.90 3.18 -3.28
C SER A 28 15.96 2.88 -4.34
N ASN A 29 17.25 3.03 -4.00
CA ASN A 29 18.35 2.81 -4.93
C ASN A 29 18.43 1.36 -5.44
N GLN A 30 18.12 0.37 -4.61
CA GLN A 30 18.20 -1.05 -4.96
C GLN A 30 17.11 -1.50 -5.95
N THR A 31 15.94 -0.85 -5.93
CA THR A 31 14.76 -1.31 -6.68
C THR A 31 14.31 -0.33 -7.76
N GLY A 32 14.75 0.93 -7.69
CA GLY A 32 14.32 2.00 -8.59
C GLY A 32 12.97 2.64 -8.22
N VAL A 33 12.38 2.28 -7.08
CA VAL A 33 11.19 2.97 -6.56
C VAL A 33 11.57 4.35 -6.04
N SER A 34 10.70 5.35 -6.24
CA SER A 34 10.92 6.73 -5.80
C SER A 34 11.22 6.82 -4.30
N PHE A 35 12.27 7.55 -3.94
CA PHE A 35 12.62 7.83 -2.55
C PHE A 35 11.52 8.63 -1.84
N GLU A 36 10.95 9.63 -2.53
CA GLU A 36 9.82 10.42 -2.01
C GLU A 36 8.60 9.53 -1.74
N TYR A 37 8.31 8.58 -2.63
CA TYR A 37 7.21 7.63 -2.42
C TYR A 37 7.40 6.78 -1.17
N LEU A 38 8.59 6.21 -1.00
CA LEU A 38 8.88 5.35 0.16
C LEU A 38 8.89 6.14 1.47
N LEU A 39 9.38 7.38 1.46
CA LEU A 39 9.30 8.28 2.62
C LEU A 39 7.84 8.64 2.95
N THR A 40 7.05 8.98 1.93
CA THR A 40 5.65 9.37 2.10
C THR A 40 4.82 8.21 2.63
N THR A 41 5.07 7.00 2.13
CA THR A 41 4.41 5.78 2.63
C THR A 41 4.82 5.49 4.08
N ALA A 42 6.11 5.54 4.41
CA ALA A 42 6.57 5.37 5.81
C ALA A 42 5.97 6.41 6.77
N LYS A 43 5.81 7.66 6.31
CA LYS A 43 5.13 8.71 7.08
C LYS A 43 3.66 8.38 7.34
N MET A 44 2.95 7.89 6.33
CA MET A 44 1.53 7.55 6.42
C MET A 44 1.28 6.33 7.31
N GLU A 45 2.14 5.31 7.22
CA GLU A 45 1.92 4.02 7.86
C GLU A 45 2.37 4.00 9.32
N SER A 46 3.53 4.60 9.64
CA SER A 46 4.10 4.51 11.00
C SER A 46 4.66 5.81 11.57
N ASP A 47 4.55 6.93 10.84
CA ASP A 47 5.25 8.17 11.19
C ASP A 47 6.77 7.97 11.37
N PHE A 48 7.37 7.15 10.50
CA PHE A 48 8.79 6.75 10.55
C PHE A 48 9.20 5.91 11.77
N ASP A 49 8.25 5.39 12.56
CA ASP A 49 8.55 4.44 13.63
C ASP A 49 8.71 3.01 13.05
N PRO A 50 9.92 2.41 13.10
CA PRO A 50 10.14 1.06 12.59
C PRO A 50 9.58 -0.02 13.52
N SER A 51 9.15 0.32 14.72
CA SER A 51 8.57 -0.61 15.70
C SER A 51 7.06 -0.43 15.89
N ALA A 52 6.42 0.40 15.05
CA ALA A 52 4.99 0.61 15.12
C ALA A 52 4.22 -0.71 14.97
N GLY A 53 3.26 -0.93 15.85
CA GLY A 53 2.37 -2.09 15.81
C GLY A 53 0.92 -1.65 15.87
N ALA A 54 0.09 -2.16 14.97
CA ALA A 54 -1.35 -1.96 15.04
C ALA A 54 -1.96 -2.82 16.15
N THR A 55 -2.92 -2.29 16.90
CA THR A 55 -3.60 -3.03 17.97
C THR A 55 -4.72 -3.94 17.47
N THR A 56 -5.17 -3.76 16.23
CA THR A 56 -6.34 -4.44 15.66
C THR A 56 -5.99 -5.38 14.49
N SER A 57 -4.71 -5.52 14.15
CA SER A 57 -4.25 -6.33 13.02
C SER A 57 -2.81 -6.81 13.24
N SER A 58 -2.30 -7.63 12.34
CA SER A 58 -0.90 -8.04 12.34
C SER A 58 0.05 -7.02 11.70
N ALA A 59 -0.47 -5.86 11.28
CA ALA A 59 0.32 -4.81 10.64
C ALA A 59 1.40 -4.27 11.58
N HIS A 60 2.65 -4.33 11.13
CA HIS A 60 3.82 -3.97 11.92
C HIS A 60 4.92 -3.31 11.10
N GLY A 61 5.71 -2.48 11.77
CA GLY A 61 6.91 -1.85 11.26
C GLY A 61 6.67 -0.64 10.37
N LEU A 62 7.74 -0.19 9.72
CA LEU A 62 7.80 1.08 8.97
C LEU A 62 6.73 1.23 7.89
N TYR A 63 6.29 0.10 7.31
CA TYR A 63 5.30 0.04 6.22
C TYR A 63 4.07 -0.79 6.59
N GLN A 64 3.85 -1.03 7.89
CA GLN A 64 2.65 -1.70 8.41
C GLN A 64 2.30 -3.01 7.66
N PHE A 65 3.31 -3.82 7.33
CA PHE A 65 3.09 -5.09 6.67
C PHE A 65 2.29 -6.05 7.54
N ILE A 66 1.19 -6.59 7.01
CA ILE A 66 0.50 -7.73 7.60
C ILE A 66 1.26 -9.04 7.34
N ASP A 67 1.02 -10.05 8.16
CA ASP A 67 1.83 -11.28 8.20
C ASP A 67 1.92 -11.99 6.83
N GLN A 68 0.80 -12.20 6.13
CA GLN A 68 0.81 -12.94 4.86
C GLN A 68 1.51 -12.14 3.74
N THR A 69 1.26 -10.84 3.65
CA THR A 69 1.94 -9.97 2.69
C THR A 69 3.45 -9.93 2.96
N TRP A 70 3.85 -9.87 4.23
CA TRP A 70 5.26 -9.92 4.61
C TRP A 70 5.92 -11.23 4.16
N LEU A 71 5.34 -12.37 4.53
CA LEU A 71 5.89 -13.68 4.16
C LEU A 71 5.93 -13.88 2.64
N GLY A 72 4.89 -13.48 1.92
CA GLY A 72 4.86 -13.53 0.46
C GLY A 72 5.95 -12.66 -0.16
N THR A 73 6.12 -11.44 0.32
CA THR A 73 7.14 -10.52 -0.21
C THR A 73 8.55 -11.04 0.06
N VAL A 74 8.82 -11.54 1.28
CA VAL A 74 10.11 -12.16 1.59
C VAL A 74 10.35 -13.41 0.73
N LYS A 75 9.33 -14.26 0.54
CA LYS A 75 9.45 -15.45 -0.31
C LYS A 75 9.82 -15.10 -1.75
N GLU A 76 9.16 -14.10 -2.32
CA GLU A 76 9.24 -13.80 -3.75
C GLU A 76 10.42 -12.88 -4.09
N ALA A 77 10.67 -11.85 -3.27
CA ALA A 77 11.70 -10.85 -3.53
C ALA A 77 12.96 -11.04 -2.68
N GLY A 78 12.86 -11.73 -1.54
CA GLY A 78 13.95 -11.88 -0.58
C GLY A 78 15.26 -12.39 -1.17
N PRO A 79 15.30 -13.43 -2.03
CA PRO A 79 16.54 -13.93 -2.59
C PRO A 79 17.36 -12.86 -3.33
N GLN A 80 16.70 -12.00 -4.11
CA GLN A 80 17.35 -10.94 -4.88
C GLN A 80 17.81 -9.77 -3.99
N LEU A 81 17.22 -9.64 -2.81
CA LEU A 81 17.50 -8.58 -1.85
C LEU A 81 18.49 -9.00 -0.75
N GLY A 82 19.06 -10.21 -0.84
CA GLY A 82 20.01 -10.74 0.16
C GLY A 82 19.35 -11.45 1.36
N TYR A 83 18.04 -11.73 1.29
CA TYR A 83 17.26 -12.44 2.30
C TYR A 83 16.90 -13.88 1.87
N GLY A 84 17.72 -14.51 1.00
CA GLY A 84 17.47 -15.85 0.46
C GLY A 84 17.26 -16.92 1.55
N ASN A 85 18.12 -16.94 2.57
CA ASN A 85 18.00 -17.89 3.69
C ASN A 85 16.64 -17.81 4.40
N TYR A 86 16.05 -16.61 4.48
CA TYR A 86 14.71 -16.41 5.05
C TYR A 86 13.62 -16.86 4.09
N ALA A 87 13.77 -16.55 2.80
CA ALA A 87 12.83 -16.93 1.75
C ALA A 87 12.74 -18.45 1.56
N ASP A 88 13.85 -19.17 1.73
CA ASP A 88 13.90 -20.64 1.60
C ASP A 88 13.09 -21.35 2.67
N ALA A 89 13.00 -20.77 3.87
CA ALA A 89 12.21 -21.30 4.98
C ALA A 89 10.70 -21.03 4.85
N ILE A 90 10.28 -20.22 3.88
CA ILE A 90 8.87 -19.91 3.65
C ILE A 90 8.30 -20.86 2.59
N THR A 91 7.23 -21.55 2.93
CA THR A 91 6.49 -22.43 2.03
C THR A 91 5.21 -21.74 1.59
N LYS A 92 4.93 -21.75 0.28
CA LYS A 92 3.62 -21.39 -0.27
C LYS A 92 2.76 -22.64 -0.34
N THR A 93 1.62 -22.65 0.34
CA THR A 93 0.67 -23.76 0.33
C THR A 93 -0.05 -23.84 -1.02
N SER A 94 -0.70 -24.96 -1.29
CA SER A 94 -1.55 -25.12 -2.48
C SER A 94 -2.72 -24.14 -2.54
N SER A 95 -3.19 -23.63 -1.39
CA SER A 95 -4.19 -22.57 -1.30
C SER A 95 -3.64 -21.16 -1.53
N GLY A 96 -2.32 -21.01 -1.69
CA GLY A 96 -1.66 -19.72 -1.93
C GLY A 96 -1.20 -18.98 -0.68
N SER A 97 -1.46 -19.51 0.52
CA SER A 97 -0.99 -18.93 1.79
C SER A 97 0.50 -19.22 2.02
N TYR A 98 1.17 -18.39 2.82
CA TYR A 98 2.58 -18.56 3.17
C TYR A 98 2.74 -19.00 4.62
N THR A 99 3.55 -20.04 4.84
CA THR A 99 3.82 -20.63 6.16
C THR A 99 5.33 -20.81 6.39
N VAL A 100 5.72 -20.93 7.65
CA VAL A 100 7.09 -21.24 8.07
C VAL A 100 7.00 -22.29 9.16
N ASP A 101 7.63 -23.44 8.94
CA ASP A 101 7.49 -24.61 9.81
C ASP A 101 8.32 -24.48 11.09
N ASP A 102 9.56 -23.97 10.97
CA ASP A 102 10.41 -23.73 12.13
C ASP A 102 9.95 -22.46 12.89
N PRO A 103 9.49 -22.57 14.15
CA PRO A 103 9.04 -21.43 14.93
C PRO A 103 10.16 -20.42 15.26
N PHE A 104 11.43 -20.84 15.32
CA PHE A 104 12.55 -19.93 15.52
C PHE A 104 12.78 -19.10 14.26
N MET A 105 12.87 -19.75 13.10
CA MET A 105 12.96 -19.07 11.82
C MET A 105 11.77 -18.14 11.56
N LYS A 106 10.54 -18.58 11.88
CA LYS A 106 9.34 -17.74 11.76
C LYS A 106 9.51 -16.45 12.54
N ARG A 107 9.95 -16.51 13.81
CA ARG A 107 10.19 -15.31 14.62
C ARG A 107 11.25 -14.41 14.01
N SER A 108 12.35 -14.98 13.50
CA SER A 108 13.40 -14.21 12.82
C SER A 108 12.88 -13.49 11.58
N ILE A 109 12.09 -14.17 10.75
CA ILE A 109 11.48 -13.60 9.55
C ILE A 109 10.52 -12.46 9.93
N MET A 110 9.65 -12.65 10.93
CA MET A 110 8.71 -11.60 11.33
C MET A 110 9.42 -10.39 11.96
N LYS A 111 10.55 -10.62 12.65
CA LYS A 111 11.35 -9.56 13.30
C LYS A 111 12.02 -8.62 12.28
N LEU A 112 12.27 -9.07 11.06
CA LEU A 112 12.80 -8.23 9.99
C LEU A 112 11.87 -7.06 9.62
N ARG A 113 10.58 -7.09 9.99
CA ARG A 113 9.68 -5.91 9.85
C ARG A 113 10.16 -4.70 10.65
N ASP A 114 10.94 -4.94 11.70
CA ASP A 114 11.47 -3.88 12.58
C ASP A 114 12.79 -3.30 12.05
N ASP A 115 13.42 -3.98 11.09
CA ASP A 115 14.65 -3.52 10.47
C ASP A 115 14.29 -2.53 9.34
N PRO A 116 14.67 -1.24 9.45
CA PRO A 116 14.34 -0.26 8.43
C PRO A 116 14.87 -0.62 7.04
N GLN A 117 16.02 -1.29 6.94
CA GLN A 117 16.61 -1.68 5.66
C GLN A 117 15.83 -2.83 5.02
N ALA A 118 15.53 -3.87 5.79
CA ALA A 118 14.73 -5.00 5.30
C ALA A 118 13.31 -4.53 4.92
N ALA A 119 12.65 -3.79 5.80
CA ALA A 119 11.32 -3.26 5.57
C ALA A 119 11.25 -2.35 4.33
N SER A 120 12.22 -1.46 4.14
CA SER A 120 12.28 -0.57 2.97
C SER A 120 12.51 -1.33 1.67
N SER A 121 13.39 -2.33 1.68
CA SER A 121 13.67 -3.15 0.49
C SER A 121 12.45 -3.97 0.07
N MET A 122 11.76 -4.56 1.04
CA MET A 122 10.52 -5.32 0.80
C MET A 122 9.37 -4.41 0.37
N ALA A 123 9.20 -3.24 0.98
CA ALA A 123 8.19 -2.26 0.57
C ALA A 123 8.41 -1.79 -0.87
N ALA A 124 9.67 -1.57 -1.25
CA ALA A 124 10.00 -1.17 -2.60
C ALA A 124 9.73 -2.30 -3.62
N ALA A 125 10.11 -3.55 -3.31
CA ALA A 125 9.78 -4.71 -4.15
C ALA A 125 8.26 -4.91 -4.32
N LEU A 126 7.50 -4.81 -3.22
CA LEU A 126 6.03 -4.89 -3.27
C LEU A 126 5.45 -3.76 -4.14
N THR A 127 5.99 -2.54 -4.00
CA THR A 127 5.55 -1.38 -4.79
C THR A 127 5.81 -1.58 -6.28
N GLN A 128 6.96 -2.15 -6.66
CA GLN A 128 7.26 -2.46 -8.06
C GLN A 128 6.26 -3.49 -8.63
N SER A 129 5.97 -4.54 -7.86
CA SER A 129 4.95 -5.55 -8.23
C SER A 129 3.56 -4.90 -8.40
N ASN A 130 3.17 -4.04 -7.47
CA ASN A 130 1.91 -3.30 -7.56
C ASN A 130 1.88 -2.36 -8.78
N SER A 131 2.98 -1.65 -9.05
CA SER A 131 3.10 -0.75 -10.21
C SER A 131 2.92 -1.49 -11.52
N PHE A 132 3.55 -2.65 -11.68
CA PHE A 132 3.42 -3.47 -12.87
C PHE A 132 1.97 -3.94 -13.07
N LYS A 133 1.37 -4.54 -12.04
CA LYS A 133 -0.01 -5.05 -12.11
C LYS A 133 -1.01 -3.92 -12.38
N LEU A 134 -0.87 -2.80 -11.69
CA LEU A 134 -1.76 -1.66 -11.85
C LEU A 134 -1.60 -0.99 -13.22
N THR A 135 -0.38 -0.95 -13.77
CA THR A 135 -0.15 -0.48 -15.15
C THR A 135 -0.92 -1.34 -16.16
N GLY A 136 -0.92 -2.66 -16.00
CA GLY A 136 -1.68 -3.57 -16.86
C GLY A 136 -3.19 -3.35 -16.79
N LEU A 137 -3.72 -3.01 -15.61
CA LEU A 137 -5.15 -2.76 -15.40
C LEU A 137 -5.60 -1.37 -15.88
N LEU A 138 -4.74 -0.35 -15.77
CA LEU A 138 -5.07 1.04 -16.13
C LEU A 138 -4.71 1.40 -17.57
N GLY A 139 -3.83 0.63 -18.23
CA GLY A 139 -3.28 1.00 -19.54
C GLY A 139 -2.33 2.21 -19.50
N ARG A 140 -2.03 2.73 -18.31
CA ARG A 140 -1.08 3.81 -18.05
C ARG A 140 -0.31 3.55 -16.76
N ARG A 141 0.85 4.18 -16.61
CA ARG A 141 1.59 4.14 -15.35
C ARG A 141 0.76 4.80 -14.23
N PRO A 142 0.62 4.17 -13.05
CA PRO A 142 -0.05 4.81 -11.92
C PRO A 142 0.79 5.95 -11.35
N SER A 143 0.13 6.95 -10.79
CA SER A 143 0.77 7.98 -9.97
C SER A 143 1.24 7.39 -8.63
N ASP A 144 2.09 8.13 -7.92
CA ASP A 144 2.54 7.74 -6.57
C ASP A 144 1.38 7.61 -5.57
N SER A 145 0.37 8.48 -5.66
CA SER A 145 -0.81 8.38 -4.80
C SER A 145 -1.68 7.17 -5.16
N GLU A 146 -1.78 6.81 -6.44
CA GLU A 146 -2.48 5.59 -6.90
C GLU A 146 -1.73 4.31 -6.50
N LEU A 147 -0.39 4.33 -6.50
CA LEU A 147 0.42 3.26 -5.92
C LEU A 147 0.16 3.10 -4.42
N TYR A 148 0.02 4.21 -3.69
CA TYR A 148 -0.38 4.17 -2.29
C TYR A 148 -1.80 3.62 -2.12
N MET A 149 -2.74 3.93 -3.01
CA MET A 149 -4.07 3.28 -2.99
C MET A 149 -3.95 1.77 -3.16
N ALA A 150 -3.06 1.29 -4.05
CA ALA A 150 -2.81 -0.14 -4.20
C ALA A 150 -2.17 -0.78 -2.96
N HIS A 151 -1.33 -0.06 -2.23
CA HIS A 151 -0.83 -0.49 -0.93
C HIS A 151 -1.97 -0.63 0.09
N PHE A 152 -2.86 0.37 0.16
CA PHE A 152 -3.92 0.46 1.15
C PHE A 152 -5.09 -0.52 0.93
N MET A 153 -5.51 -0.74 -0.32
CA MET A 153 -6.70 -1.55 -0.65
C MET A 153 -6.44 -2.67 -1.66
N GLY A 154 -5.17 -2.97 -1.92
CA GLY A 154 -4.75 -3.93 -2.93
C GLY A 154 -4.89 -3.39 -4.36
N VAL A 155 -4.19 -4.03 -5.30
CA VAL A 155 -4.15 -3.61 -6.71
C VAL A 155 -5.53 -3.61 -7.36
N GLY A 156 -6.34 -4.65 -7.15
CA GLY A 156 -7.68 -4.73 -7.73
C GLY A 156 -8.63 -3.68 -7.16
N GLY A 157 -8.54 -3.41 -5.84
CA GLY A 157 -9.32 -2.34 -5.20
C GLY A 157 -8.97 -0.96 -5.73
N ALA A 158 -7.66 -0.68 -5.87
CA ALA A 158 -7.17 0.56 -6.44
C ALA A 158 -7.57 0.74 -7.90
N ALA A 159 -7.39 -0.28 -8.75
CA ALA A 159 -7.80 -0.23 -10.15
C ALA A 159 -9.31 0.04 -10.27
N LYS A 160 -10.14 -0.65 -9.48
CA LYS A 160 -11.58 -0.41 -9.43
C LYS A 160 -11.92 1.02 -9.01
N LEU A 161 -11.24 1.56 -8.01
CA LEU A 161 -11.44 2.93 -7.52
C LEU A 161 -11.08 3.94 -8.61
N ILE A 162 -9.91 3.78 -9.23
CA ILE A 162 -9.38 4.69 -10.26
C ILE A 162 -10.30 4.67 -11.48
N ALA A 163 -10.62 3.50 -12.03
CA ALA A 163 -11.52 3.38 -13.17
C ALA A 163 -12.91 3.98 -12.87
N ASN A 164 -13.48 3.74 -11.68
CA ASN A 164 -14.76 4.35 -11.35
C ASN A 164 -14.66 5.85 -11.07
N ALA A 165 -13.51 6.38 -10.65
CA ALA A 165 -13.32 7.83 -10.49
C ALA A 165 -13.29 8.52 -11.86
N GLU A 166 -12.82 7.83 -12.89
CA GLU A 166 -12.79 8.30 -14.29
C GLU A 166 -14.17 8.12 -14.96
N ASP A 167 -14.75 6.91 -14.90
CA ASP A 167 -15.94 6.55 -15.67
C ASP A 167 -17.26 6.85 -14.95
N ASN A 168 -17.30 6.69 -13.62
CA ASN A 168 -18.51 6.77 -12.80
C ASN A 168 -18.30 7.62 -11.53
N PRO A 169 -17.83 8.88 -11.64
CA PRO A 169 -17.32 9.66 -10.50
C PRO A 169 -18.36 9.89 -9.38
N GLN A 170 -19.65 9.91 -9.73
CA GLN A 170 -20.76 10.15 -8.80
C GLN A 170 -21.29 8.88 -8.13
N ALA A 171 -20.78 7.68 -8.49
CA ALA A 171 -21.16 6.45 -7.81
C ALA A 171 -20.81 6.55 -6.31
N VAL A 172 -21.62 5.92 -5.46
CA VAL A 172 -21.40 5.97 -4.01
C VAL A 172 -20.24 5.04 -3.64
N GLY A 173 -19.13 5.59 -3.15
CA GLY A 173 -17.92 4.82 -2.84
C GLY A 173 -18.18 3.71 -1.81
N ALA A 174 -18.98 4.01 -0.78
CA ALA A 174 -19.35 3.03 0.24
C ALA A 174 -20.17 1.84 -0.30
N ARG A 175 -20.85 2.00 -1.44
CA ARG A 175 -21.58 0.90 -2.09
C ARG A 175 -20.64 0.00 -2.90
N LEU A 176 -19.60 0.59 -3.50
CA LEU A 176 -18.63 -0.16 -4.30
C LEU A 176 -17.57 -0.87 -3.44
N PHE A 177 -17.31 -0.36 -2.24
CA PHE A 177 -16.31 -0.87 -1.31
C PHE A 177 -16.88 -0.99 0.12
N PRO A 178 -17.90 -1.82 0.38
CA PRO A 178 -18.60 -1.85 1.66
C PRO A 178 -17.69 -2.21 2.85
N ASN A 179 -16.80 -3.19 2.68
CA ASN A 179 -15.86 -3.61 3.72
C ASN A 179 -14.81 -2.52 4.02
N ALA A 180 -14.29 -1.87 2.98
CA ALA A 180 -13.34 -0.76 3.17
C ALA A 180 -14.03 0.45 3.82
N ALA A 181 -15.30 0.70 3.48
CA ALA A 181 -16.09 1.81 4.01
C ALA A 181 -16.46 1.63 5.49
N SER A 182 -16.73 0.39 5.93
CA SER A 182 -16.99 0.10 7.34
C SER A 182 -15.71 0.25 8.19
N ALA A 183 -14.58 -0.24 7.70
CA ALA A 183 -13.29 -0.13 8.38
C ALA A 183 -12.74 1.32 8.37
N ASN A 184 -12.98 2.06 7.29
CA ASN A 184 -12.34 3.36 7.03
C ASN A 184 -13.36 4.48 6.83
N ARG A 185 -14.26 4.64 7.82
CA ARG A 185 -15.35 5.63 7.79
C ARG A 185 -14.89 7.03 7.39
N SER A 186 -13.74 7.49 7.87
CA SER A 186 -13.23 8.84 7.56
C SER A 186 -12.85 9.05 6.10
N ILE A 187 -12.59 7.98 5.33
CA ILE A 187 -12.34 8.04 3.88
C ILE A 187 -13.66 8.00 3.11
N PHE A 188 -14.59 7.15 3.52
CA PHE A 188 -15.81 6.89 2.75
C PHE A 188 -17.00 7.78 3.11
N TYR A 189 -16.95 8.52 4.22
CA TYR A 189 -18.03 9.36 4.69
C TYR A 189 -17.54 10.74 5.13
N ALA A 190 -18.29 11.78 4.78
CA ALA A 190 -18.10 13.14 5.27
C ALA A 190 -18.42 13.22 6.77
N LYS A 191 -18.03 14.33 7.41
CA LYS A 191 -18.20 14.53 8.87
C LYS A 191 -19.67 14.52 9.30
N ASP A 192 -20.56 14.94 8.42
CA ASP A 192 -22.02 14.90 8.57
C ASP A 192 -22.63 13.51 8.35
N GLY A 193 -21.80 12.49 8.04
CA GLY A 193 -22.23 11.12 7.79
C GLY A 193 -22.63 10.84 6.34
N ARG A 194 -22.64 11.83 5.44
CA ARG A 194 -22.94 11.61 4.03
C ARG A 194 -21.91 10.69 3.39
N ALA A 195 -22.36 9.66 2.67
CA ALA A 195 -21.48 8.80 1.89
C ALA A 195 -20.83 9.59 0.76
N ARG A 196 -19.50 9.47 0.64
CA ARG A 196 -18.74 10.10 -0.43
C ARG A 196 -18.94 9.38 -1.76
N SER A 197 -18.89 10.13 -2.85
CA SER A 197 -18.78 9.57 -4.19
C SER A 197 -17.40 8.92 -4.38
N VAL A 198 -17.23 8.13 -5.44
CA VAL A 198 -15.94 7.54 -5.81
C VAL A 198 -14.90 8.63 -6.08
N SER A 199 -15.25 9.68 -6.82
CA SER A 199 -14.35 10.80 -7.07
C SER A 199 -13.93 11.50 -5.78
N GLU A 200 -14.85 11.67 -4.82
CA GLU A 200 -14.54 12.24 -3.51
C GLU A 200 -13.63 11.33 -2.68
N VAL A 201 -13.82 10.01 -2.71
CA VAL A 201 -12.92 9.04 -2.05
C VAL A 201 -11.52 9.12 -2.65
N TYR A 202 -11.41 9.12 -3.98
CA TYR A 202 -10.15 9.28 -4.70
C TYR A 202 -9.43 10.59 -4.33
N SER A 203 -10.16 11.71 -4.33
CA SER A 203 -9.62 13.02 -3.91
C SER A 203 -9.15 13.03 -2.46
N VAL A 204 -9.87 12.38 -1.54
CA VAL A 204 -9.45 12.29 -0.12
C VAL A 204 -8.13 11.53 0.02
N LEU A 205 -7.96 10.43 -0.70
CA LEU A 205 -6.72 9.65 -0.66
C LEU A 205 -5.55 10.44 -1.27
N ASN A 206 -5.76 11.11 -2.40
CA ASN A 206 -4.76 12.02 -2.97
C ASN A 206 -4.36 13.15 -2.02
N ALA A 207 -5.33 13.79 -1.37
CA ALA A 207 -5.06 14.87 -0.42
C ALA A 207 -4.25 14.39 0.79
N ARG A 208 -4.52 13.19 1.28
CA ARG A 208 -3.76 12.58 2.40
C ARG A 208 -2.34 12.25 2.00
N TYR A 209 -2.16 11.64 0.84
CA TYR A 209 -0.83 11.38 0.28
C TYR A 209 -0.03 12.68 0.14
N ALA A 210 -0.62 13.71 -0.48
CA ALA A 210 0.01 15.01 -0.64
C ALA A 210 0.36 15.66 0.72
N SER A 211 -0.50 15.51 1.73
CA SER A 211 -0.23 16.01 3.08
C SER A 211 0.96 15.31 3.73
N ALA A 212 1.12 14.00 3.54
CA ALA A 212 2.26 13.25 4.05
C ALA A 212 3.56 13.56 3.29
N SER A 213 3.50 13.71 1.96
CA SER A 213 4.64 14.12 1.12
C SER A 213 5.19 15.48 1.55
N ASN A 214 4.28 16.40 1.89
CA ASN A 214 4.60 17.77 2.32
C ASN A 214 4.84 17.90 3.83
N ALA A 215 4.73 16.82 4.61
CA ALA A 215 4.95 16.88 6.05
C ALA A 215 6.39 17.29 6.37
N LYS A 216 6.59 18.12 7.41
CA LYS A 216 7.91 18.62 7.78
C LYS A 216 8.95 17.50 7.94
N SER A 217 8.59 16.41 8.61
CA SER A 217 9.50 15.26 8.81
C SER A 217 9.89 14.60 7.48
N THR A 218 8.94 14.40 6.56
CA THR A 218 9.19 13.87 5.21
C THR A 218 10.13 14.77 4.42
N ARG A 219 9.88 16.08 4.42
CA ARG A 219 10.71 17.08 3.71
C ARG A 219 12.12 17.17 4.29
N THR A 220 12.24 17.10 5.61
CA THR A 220 13.54 17.04 6.30
C THR A 220 14.31 15.77 5.95
N ALA A 221 13.66 14.60 5.98
CA ALA A 221 14.28 13.32 5.60
C ALA A 221 14.75 13.33 4.14
N MET A 222 13.95 13.89 3.24
CA MET A 222 14.30 14.00 1.83
C MET A 222 15.53 14.89 1.60
N ALA A 223 15.57 16.05 2.27
CA ALA A 223 16.70 16.98 2.20
C ALA A 223 18.01 16.40 2.74
N MET A 224 17.96 15.50 3.75
CA MET A 224 19.16 14.87 4.32
C MET A 224 19.94 14.00 3.33
N TYR A 225 19.25 13.44 2.32
CA TYR A 225 19.83 12.47 1.37
C TYR A 225 19.82 12.96 -0.08
N GLY A 226 19.70 14.27 -0.28
CA GLY A 226 20.03 14.93 -1.55
C GLY A 226 19.00 14.78 -2.68
N ASP A 227 17.79 14.30 -2.41
CA ASP A 227 16.68 14.51 -3.34
C ASP A 227 16.11 15.91 -3.08
N THR A 228 16.51 16.87 -3.90
CA THR A 228 15.70 18.07 -4.05
C THR A 228 14.41 17.66 -4.77
N PRO A 229 13.25 18.23 -4.39
CA PRO A 229 12.01 17.92 -5.07
C PRO A 229 12.18 18.29 -6.54
N SER A 230 12.12 17.29 -7.42
CA SER A 230 11.88 17.56 -8.83
C SER A 230 10.47 18.11 -8.90
N THR A 231 10.34 19.45 -8.87
CA THR A 231 9.14 20.14 -9.33
C THR A 231 9.03 19.98 -10.85
N THR A 232 9.00 18.75 -11.34
CA THR A 232 8.55 18.46 -12.69
C THR A 232 7.04 18.41 -12.58
N GLN A 233 6.43 19.59 -12.62
CA GLN A 233 5.11 19.68 -13.23
C GLN A 233 5.23 18.93 -14.56
N VAL A 234 4.37 17.93 -14.75
CA VAL A 234 4.22 17.21 -16.02
C VAL A 234 3.71 18.23 -17.04
N ALA A 235 4.63 18.99 -17.62
CA ALA A 235 4.46 19.57 -18.94
C ALA A 235 4.72 18.43 -19.91
N ALA A 236 3.68 18.05 -20.65
CA ALA A 236 3.81 17.16 -21.79
C ALA A 236 4.79 17.76 -22.79
N ALA A 237 5.91 17.09 -23.06
CA ALA A 237 6.51 16.91 -24.39
C ALA A 237 7.89 16.24 -24.32
N ASN A 238 8.01 15.17 -25.12
CA ASN A 238 9.22 14.63 -25.76
C ASN A 238 10.37 14.13 -24.88
N GLY A 239 10.58 12.82 -24.99
CA GLY A 239 11.47 12.05 -24.14
C GLY A 239 12.95 12.29 -24.36
N VAL A 240 13.70 12.03 -23.28
CA VAL A 240 14.92 11.21 -23.25
C VAL A 240 14.95 10.57 -21.86
N GLN A 241 15.01 9.24 -21.78
CA GLN A 241 15.18 8.50 -20.50
C GLN A 241 16.66 8.18 -20.27
N PRO A 242 17.18 8.22 -19.02
CA PRO A 242 18.41 7.54 -18.67
C PRO A 242 18.14 6.03 -18.63
N THR A 243 18.90 5.28 -19.42
CA THR A 243 18.78 3.83 -19.55
C THR A 243 19.40 3.12 -18.33
N VAL A 244 18.55 2.70 -17.41
CA VAL A 244 18.82 1.52 -16.57
C VAL A 244 17.98 0.37 -17.11
N ASN A 245 18.60 -0.79 -17.31
CA ASN A 245 18.02 -1.95 -17.99
C ASN A 245 16.87 -2.62 -17.20
N SER A 246 15.75 -1.93 -17.05
CA SER A 246 14.50 -2.47 -16.51
C SER A 246 13.97 -3.66 -17.33
N ALA A 247 14.38 -3.78 -18.59
CA ALA A 247 14.05 -4.89 -19.47
C ALA A 247 14.65 -6.22 -19.00
N ALA A 248 15.85 -6.23 -18.39
CA ALA A 248 16.49 -7.46 -17.92
C ALA A 248 15.80 -8.05 -16.68
N TYR A 249 15.20 -7.19 -15.84
CA TYR A 249 14.44 -7.59 -14.65
C TYR A 249 13.06 -8.16 -15.01
N LEU A 250 12.39 -7.54 -16.00
CA LEU A 250 11.07 -7.96 -16.48
C LEU A 250 11.10 -9.31 -17.23
N GLN A 251 12.27 -9.76 -17.68
CA GLN A 251 12.47 -11.04 -18.39
C GLN A 251 12.64 -12.25 -17.45
N THR A 252 12.73 -12.05 -16.13
CA THR A 252 12.96 -13.14 -15.16
C THR A 252 11.68 -13.80 -14.64
N PHE A 253 10.50 -13.32 -15.04
CA PHE A 253 9.23 -13.96 -14.71
C PHE A 253 8.88 -15.03 -15.75
N PRO A 254 8.40 -16.23 -15.34
CA PRO A 254 7.97 -17.23 -16.30
C PRO A 254 6.78 -16.71 -17.12
N GLU A 255 6.99 -16.49 -18.42
CA GLU A 255 5.92 -16.18 -19.35
C GLU A 255 4.97 -17.39 -19.46
N THR A 256 3.71 -17.18 -19.10
CA THR A 256 2.65 -18.13 -19.42
C THR A 256 1.73 -17.53 -20.47
N ARG A 257 2.05 -17.90 -21.73
CA ARG A 257 1.24 -17.84 -22.97
C ARG A 257 1.24 -16.52 -23.78
N GLY A 258 2.18 -16.46 -24.73
CA GLY A 258 1.92 -16.73 -26.14
C GLY A 258 0.86 -15.89 -26.86
N VAL A 259 1.23 -14.69 -27.32
CA VAL A 259 0.54 -14.00 -28.41
C VAL A 259 1.57 -13.61 -29.47
N THR A 260 1.43 -14.17 -30.67
CA THR A 260 2.22 -13.80 -31.86
C THR A 260 1.97 -12.32 -32.22
N PRO A 261 3.02 -11.49 -32.42
CA PRO A 261 2.81 -10.11 -32.84
C PRO A 261 2.39 -10.07 -34.31
N VAL A 262 1.24 -9.48 -34.60
CA VAL A 262 0.80 -9.21 -35.97
C VAL A 262 1.42 -7.89 -36.43
N SER A 263 2.20 -7.94 -37.50
CA SER A 263 2.74 -6.76 -38.18
C SER A 263 1.61 -5.93 -38.80
N ALA A 264 1.64 -4.62 -38.54
CA ALA A 264 0.71 -3.66 -39.12
C ALA A 264 0.93 -3.53 -40.63
N THR A 265 -0.12 -3.79 -41.43
CA THR A 265 -0.24 -3.29 -42.80
C THR A 265 -1.68 -2.84 -43.05
N SER A 266 -1.81 -1.75 -43.80
CA SER A 266 -2.99 -0.89 -43.94
C SER A 266 -4.19 -1.48 -44.68
N SER A 267 -5.36 -0.87 -44.39
CA SER A 267 -6.53 -0.62 -45.28
C SER A 267 -7.72 -1.59 -45.32
N ALA A 268 -8.85 -1.05 -44.84
CA ALA A 268 -10.27 -1.17 -45.26
C ALA A 268 -10.95 -2.55 -45.46
N THR A 269 -12.00 -2.83 -44.68
CA THR A 269 -13.45 -2.83 -45.10
C THR A 269 -14.34 -3.37 -43.97
N VAL A 270 -15.60 -2.91 -43.98
CA VAL A 270 -16.67 -3.16 -43.00
C VAL A 270 -17.32 -4.52 -43.22
N ALA A 271 -17.61 -5.27 -42.15
CA ALA A 271 -18.73 -6.20 -42.09
C ALA A 271 -19.22 -6.41 -40.65
N ASP A 272 -20.54 -6.34 -40.56
CA ASP A 272 -21.44 -6.40 -39.40
C ASP A 272 -21.41 -7.78 -38.71
N ASN A 273 -21.54 -7.81 -37.37
CA ASN A 273 -22.10 -8.94 -36.61
C ASN A 273 -22.32 -8.57 -35.12
N THR A 274 -23.58 -8.64 -34.71
CA THR A 274 -24.15 -8.39 -33.38
C THR A 274 -23.60 -9.27 -32.25
N PRO A 275 -23.39 -8.75 -31.01
CA PRO A 275 -23.03 -9.58 -29.86
C PRO A 275 -24.24 -10.15 -29.11
N VAL A 276 -24.22 -11.46 -28.86
CA VAL A 276 -25.08 -12.15 -27.88
C VAL A 276 -24.48 -11.94 -26.48
N ALA A 277 -25.26 -11.36 -25.58
CA ALA A 277 -24.92 -11.24 -24.15
C ALA A 277 -25.43 -12.45 -23.36
N PRO A 278 -24.70 -12.94 -22.34
CA PRO A 278 -25.30 -13.66 -21.23
C PRO A 278 -25.29 -12.83 -19.94
N ALA A 279 -26.40 -12.94 -19.22
CA ALA A 279 -26.80 -12.14 -18.08
C ALA A 279 -26.09 -12.50 -16.76
N PHE A 280 -25.75 -11.48 -15.96
CA PHE A 280 -25.31 -11.61 -14.58
C PHE A 280 -26.50 -11.90 -13.65
N ARG A 281 -26.43 -12.99 -12.88
CA ARG A 281 -27.35 -13.25 -11.77
C ARG A 281 -26.64 -12.97 -10.45
N SER A 282 -27.06 -11.87 -9.83
CA SER A 282 -26.67 -11.39 -8.52
C SER A 282 -27.19 -12.32 -7.42
N ILE A 283 -26.32 -12.72 -6.49
CA ILE A 283 -26.69 -13.35 -5.21
C ILE A 283 -25.80 -12.76 -4.11
N TYR A 284 -26.29 -11.69 -3.51
CA TYR A 284 -25.83 -11.12 -2.25
C TYR A 284 -26.93 -11.32 -1.21
N GLN A 285 -26.60 -11.84 -0.03
CA GLN A 285 -27.32 -11.58 1.23
C GLN A 285 -26.37 -11.67 2.44
N PRO A 286 -26.71 -10.99 3.56
CA PRO A 286 -25.77 -10.18 4.35
C PRO A 286 -25.36 -10.83 5.68
N GLY A 287 -24.26 -10.35 6.27
CA GLY A 287 -23.86 -10.64 7.64
C GLY A 287 -23.11 -9.46 8.26
N ASP A 288 -23.71 -8.87 9.29
CA ASP A 288 -23.21 -7.76 10.10
C ASP A 288 -21.91 -8.10 10.86
N ALA A 289 -20.97 -7.14 10.90
CA ALA A 289 -20.42 -6.56 12.13
C ALA A 289 -19.22 -5.64 11.81
N THR A 290 -19.35 -4.40 12.27
CA THR A 290 -18.38 -3.29 12.31
C THR A 290 -17.15 -3.60 13.16
N GLN A 291 -15.93 -3.10 12.83
CA GLN A 291 -14.88 -2.64 13.78
C GLN A 291 -13.78 -1.74 13.12
N PRO A 292 -13.08 -0.87 13.91
CA PRO A 292 -12.39 0.35 13.42
C PRO A 292 -10.86 0.28 13.22
N VAL A 293 -10.34 1.25 12.43
CA VAL A 293 -8.92 1.55 12.15
C VAL A 293 -8.03 1.84 13.37
N SER A 294 -6.73 1.49 13.26
CA SER A 294 -5.64 1.67 14.25
C SER A 294 -5.55 3.08 14.85
N THR A 295 -5.17 3.19 16.13
CA THR A 295 -5.07 4.45 16.90
C THR A 295 -3.96 5.38 16.41
N THR A 296 -2.90 4.86 15.79
CA THR A 296 -1.84 5.67 15.17
C THR A 296 -2.31 6.32 13.87
N VAL A 297 -3.07 5.56 13.06
CA VAL A 297 -3.81 6.08 11.90
C VAL A 297 -4.85 7.10 12.38
N GLN A 298 -5.60 6.85 13.46
CA GLN A 298 -6.54 7.83 14.02
C GLN A 298 -5.88 9.15 14.47
N LYS A 299 -4.66 9.12 15.03
CA LYS A 299 -3.95 10.35 15.48
C LYS A 299 -3.43 11.18 14.31
N LEU A 300 -2.95 10.55 13.24
CA LEU A 300 -2.53 11.26 12.03
C LEU A 300 -3.75 11.69 11.19
N TRP A 301 -4.88 10.98 11.32
CA TRP A 301 -6.07 11.14 10.47
C TRP A 301 -7.22 11.88 11.17
N GLY A 302 -7.02 12.22 12.44
CA GLY A 302 -7.95 12.98 13.26
C GLY A 302 -7.17 13.91 14.18
N ASN A 303 -7.01 15.17 13.79
CA ASN A 303 -7.12 16.25 14.77
C ASN A 303 -7.34 17.64 14.16
N ASN A 304 -8.35 18.32 14.69
CA ASN A 304 -8.16 19.58 15.40
C ASN A 304 -9.15 19.67 16.60
N ALA A 305 -8.54 19.79 17.78
CA ALA A 305 -8.94 20.41 19.06
C ALA A 305 -10.05 19.83 20.01
N SER A 306 -9.55 19.34 21.15
CA SER A 306 -9.95 19.59 22.57
C SER A 306 -11.25 19.03 23.21
N LEU A 307 -11.00 18.09 24.15
CA LEU A 307 -11.60 17.78 25.47
C LEU A 307 -13.14 17.68 25.66
N THR A 308 -13.62 16.49 26.06
CA THR A 308 -14.29 16.26 27.37
C THR A 308 -14.54 14.77 27.65
N SER A 309 -14.43 14.41 28.93
CA SER A 309 -14.65 13.09 29.53
C SER A 309 -16.12 12.68 29.57
N VAL A 310 -16.42 11.39 29.38
CA VAL A 310 -17.57 10.72 30.03
C VAL A 310 -17.33 9.22 30.17
N ALA A 311 -17.91 8.68 31.24
CA ALA A 311 -17.59 7.42 31.89
C ALA A 311 -18.28 6.17 31.31
N SER A 312 -17.73 5.04 31.77
CA SER A 312 -18.07 3.62 31.70
C SER A 312 -19.51 3.19 31.41
N ALA A 313 -19.63 2.18 30.53
CA ALA A 313 -20.59 1.08 30.66
C ALA A 313 -20.02 -0.19 29.98
N THR A 314 -19.94 -1.30 30.71
CA THR A 314 -19.61 -2.64 30.20
C THR A 314 -20.85 -3.26 29.55
N PRO A 315 -20.70 -4.00 28.43
CA PRO A 315 -21.14 -5.40 28.52
C PRO A 315 -20.32 -6.43 27.71
N ASP A 316 -20.37 -7.63 28.29
CA ASP A 316 -20.27 -9.01 27.78
C ASP A 316 -19.06 -9.50 26.97
N VAL A 317 -18.43 -10.54 27.52
CA VAL A 317 -17.22 -11.20 27.04
C VAL A 317 -17.61 -12.45 26.25
N ARG A 318 -17.37 -12.43 24.93
CA ARG A 318 -17.25 -13.64 24.11
C ARG A 318 -15.86 -13.62 23.44
N PRO A 319 -15.12 -14.74 23.43
CA PRO A 319 -13.75 -14.74 22.92
C PRO A 319 -13.73 -14.35 21.42
N PRO A 320 -12.98 -13.31 21.02
CA PRO A 320 -12.88 -12.91 19.63
C PRO A 320 -12.01 -13.90 18.85
N GLN A 321 -12.53 -14.33 17.70
CA GLN A 321 -11.78 -15.04 16.67
C GLN A 321 -10.93 -14.03 15.87
N PRO A 322 -9.74 -14.40 15.35
CA PRO A 322 -8.84 -13.46 14.68
C PRO A 322 -9.41 -12.98 13.34
N LEU A 323 -9.50 -11.66 13.15
CA LEU A 323 -9.93 -11.01 11.91
C LEU A 323 -8.71 -10.57 11.08
N ASP A 324 -8.62 -11.10 9.87
CA ASP A 324 -7.64 -10.75 8.85
C ASP A 324 -8.23 -9.64 7.96
N LEU A 325 -7.59 -8.47 7.93
CA LEU A 325 -8.14 -7.26 7.30
C LEU A 325 -8.02 -7.23 5.77
N PHE A 326 -7.48 -8.28 5.12
CA PHE A 326 -7.32 -8.30 3.67
C PHE A 326 -7.53 -9.67 2.99
N SER A 327 -8.24 -10.61 3.62
CA SER A 327 -8.56 -11.90 2.99
C SER A 327 -10.07 -12.15 2.98
N ASP A 328 -10.60 -12.58 1.83
CA ASP A 328 -11.74 -13.49 1.85
C ASP A 328 -11.29 -14.84 2.45
N ARG A 329 -12.24 -15.72 2.78
CA ARG A 329 -11.98 -17.01 3.44
C ARG A 329 -11.07 -17.97 2.65
N SER A 330 -10.61 -17.59 1.45
CA SER A 330 -9.76 -18.40 0.57
C SER A 330 -8.35 -17.84 0.34
N GLY A 331 -8.03 -16.61 0.75
CA GLY A 331 -6.69 -16.04 0.52
C GLY A 331 -6.33 -15.90 -0.96
N THR A 332 -7.32 -15.81 -1.85
CA THR A 332 -7.11 -15.69 -3.30
C THR A 332 -7.34 -14.24 -3.71
N TYR A 333 -6.28 -13.55 -4.14
CA TYR A 333 -6.45 -12.30 -4.90
C TYR A 333 -7.25 -12.64 -6.16
N SER A 334 -8.47 -12.09 -6.28
CA SER A 334 -9.21 -12.16 -7.54
C SER A 334 -8.34 -11.58 -8.65
N SER A 335 -8.08 -12.42 -9.66
CA SER A 335 -7.52 -12.02 -10.95
C SER A 335 -8.51 -11.15 -11.70
#